data_AF-A0A2M9Q8H4-F1
#
_entry.id   AF-A0A2M9Q8H4-F1
#
_cell.length_a   1.000
_cell.length_b   1.000
_cell.length_c   1.000
_cell.angle_alpha   90.00
_cell.angle_beta   90.00
_cell.angle_gamma   90.00
#
_symmetry.space_group_name_H-M   'P 1'
#
loop_
_entity.id
_entity.type
_entity.pdbx_description
1 polymer ?
#
loop_
_entity_poly.entity_id
_entity_poly.type
_entity_poly.pdbx_seq_one_letter_code
_entity_poly.pdbx_strand_id
1 'polypeptide(L)'
;MTVSVLILFILGASYLHLTNGVFDMSVMDVLKTLLRIEPNPKFDLVIFEFRLPRIVIAALVGVGLGIAGVVLQGITRNGLADPGILGINAGAGAAVVIFMFFFQLRLTSADM
;
A
#
# COMPACT_ATOMS: atom_id res chain seq x y z
N MET A 1 -23.23 10.99 4.87
CA MET A 1 -23.01 11.26 3.43
C MET A 1 -21.54 11.12 3.05
N THR A 2 -20.63 11.90 3.63
CA THR A 2 -19.18 11.86 3.28
C THR A 2 -18.53 10.49 3.49
N VAL A 3 -18.77 9.83 4.62
CA VAL A 3 -18.22 8.49 4.90
C VAL A 3 -18.68 7.46 3.87
N SER A 4 -19.97 7.49 3.49
CA SER A 4 -20.52 6.60 2.47
C SER A 4 -19.86 6.82 1.11
N VAL A 5 -19.59 8.07 0.73
CA VAL A 5 -18.86 8.42 -0.49
C VAL A 5 -17.43 7.88 -0.45
N LEU A 6 -16.72 8.03 0.67
CA LEU A 6 -15.36 7.51 0.83
C LEU A 6 -15.32 5.98 0.73
N ILE A 7 -16.27 5.28 1.34
CA ILE A 7 -16.38 3.82 1.24
C ILE A 7 -16.60 3.39 -0.22
N LEU A 8 -17.50 4.07 -0.95
CA LEU A 8 -17.73 3.82 -2.37
C LEU A 8 -16.45 4.03 -3.21
N PHE A 9 -15.69 5.09 -2.95
CA PHE A 9 -14.41 5.35 -3.61
C PHE A 9 -13.38 4.26 -3.30
N ILE A 10 -13.27 3.82 -2.03
CA ILE A 10 -12.34 2.76 -1.64
C ILE A 10 -12.70 1.43 -2.32
N LEU A 11 -13.98 1.07 -2.34
CA LEU A 11 -14.45 -0.16 -3.01
C LEU A 11 -14.22 -0.09 -4.52
N GLY A 12 -14.52 1.05 -5.15
CA GLY A 12 -14.27 1.26 -6.57
C GLY A 12 -12.78 1.21 -6.93
N ALA A 13 -11.92 1.85 -6.13
CA ALA A 13 -10.46 1.80 -6.33
C ALA A 13 -9.91 0.38 -6.11
N SER A 14 -10.41 -0.35 -5.11
CA SER A 14 -10.03 -1.74 -4.86
C SER A 14 -10.43 -2.65 -6.02
N TYR A 15 -11.63 -2.46 -6.58
CA TYR A 15 -12.08 -3.15 -7.77
C TYR A 15 -11.17 -2.90 -8.98
N LEU A 16 -10.85 -1.62 -9.24
CA LEU A 16 -9.93 -1.26 -10.33
C LEU A 16 -8.53 -1.85 -10.11
N HIS A 17 -8.04 -1.88 -8.88
CA HIS A 17 -6.74 -2.47 -8.56
C HIS A 17 -6.72 -3.99 -8.74
N LEU A 18 -7.84 -4.66 -8.43
CA LEU A 18 -7.98 -6.11 -8.59
C LEU A 18 -8.18 -6.53 -10.05
N THR A 19 -8.68 -5.67 -10.92
CA THR A 19 -8.93 -5.98 -12.33
C THR A 19 -7.80 -5.54 -13.25
N ASN A 20 -7.12 -4.42 -12.94
CA ASN A 20 -6.01 -3.93 -13.75
C ASN A 20 -4.68 -4.57 -13.33
N GLY A 21 -4.08 -5.35 -14.23
CA GLY A 21 -2.73 -5.89 -14.04
C GLY A 21 -2.27 -6.71 -15.23
N VAL A 22 -1.07 -7.30 -15.12
CA VAL A 22 -0.44 -8.09 -16.19
C VAL A 22 -1.21 -9.39 -16.51
N PHE A 23 -2.02 -9.86 -15.56
CA PHE A 23 -2.89 -11.02 -15.72
C PHE A 23 -4.33 -10.56 -15.86
N ASP A 24 -4.93 -10.85 -17.01
CA ASP A 24 -6.37 -10.72 -17.24
C ASP A 24 -7.10 -11.69 -16.32
N MET A 25 -7.80 -11.16 -15.33
CA MET A 25 -8.64 -11.93 -14.41
C MET A 25 -10.03 -11.33 -14.41
N SER A 26 -11.04 -12.20 -14.59
CA SER A 26 -12.42 -11.77 -14.43
C SER A 26 -12.76 -11.59 -12.95
N VAL A 27 -13.82 -10.84 -12.67
CA VAL A 27 -14.34 -10.65 -11.31
C VAL A 27 -14.72 -11.99 -10.66
N MET A 28 -15.19 -12.94 -11.47
CA MET A 28 -15.53 -14.27 -11.01
C MET A 28 -14.28 -15.04 -10.57
N ASP A 29 -13.17 -14.93 -11.30
CA ASP A 29 -11.91 -15.57 -10.94
C ASP A 29 -11.36 -15.02 -9.62
N VAL A 30 -11.50 -13.71 -9.39
CA VAL A 30 -11.13 -13.07 -8.13
C VAL A 30 -11.98 -13.60 -6.98
N LEU A 31 -13.31 -13.66 -7.13
CA LEU A 31 -14.23 -14.18 -6.12
C LEU A 31 -13.97 -15.66 -5.81
N LYS A 32 -13.81 -16.48 -6.86
CA LYS A 32 -13.47 -17.90 -6.74
C LYS A 32 -12.15 -18.09 -5.99
N THR A 33 -11.12 -17.34 -6.37
CA THR A 33 -9.80 -17.40 -5.72
C THR A 33 -9.87 -16.95 -4.26
N LEU A 34 -10.58 -15.87 -3.96
CA LEU A 34 -10.77 -15.37 -2.58
C LEU A 34 -11.50 -16.38 -1.69
N LEU A 35 -12.53 -17.04 -2.22
CA LEU A 35 -13.29 -18.08 -1.53
C LEU A 35 -12.63 -19.46 -1.61
N ARG A 36 -11.48 -19.57 -2.29
CA ARG A 36 -10.74 -20.83 -2.51
C ARG A 36 -11.55 -21.91 -3.22
N ILE A 37 -12.49 -21.48 -4.06
CA ILE A 37 -13.30 -22.32 -4.93
C ILE A 37 -12.48 -22.49 -6.22
N GLU A 38 -12.08 -23.72 -6.54
CA GLU A 38 -11.24 -24.05 -7.72
C GLU A 38 -9.87 -23.33 -7.72
N PRO A 39 -8.93 -23.73 -6.83
CA PRO A 39 -7.65 -23.05 -6.69
C PRO A 39 -6.82 -23.08 -7.98
N ASN A 40 -6.45 -21.91 -8.48
CA ASN A 40 -5.51 -21.78 -9.59
C ASN A 40 -4.20 -21.20 -9.03
N PRO A 41 -3.07 -21.95 -9.05
CA PRO A 41 -1.82 -21.52 -8.45
C PRO A 41 -1.31 -20.16 -8.93
N LYS A 42 -1.59 -19.79 -10.19
CA LYS A 42 -1.18 -18.48 -10.73
C LYS A 42 -2.02 -17.35 -10.17
N PHE A 43 -3.34 -17.53 -10.05
CA PHE A 43 -4.24 -16.52 -9.51
C PHE A 43 -4.09 -16.40 -7.99
N ASP A 44 -3.87 -17.52 -7.29
CA ASP A 44 -3.58 -17.54 -5.86
C ASP A 44 -2.36 -16.68 -5.54
N LEU A 45 -1.23 -16.90 -6.25
CA LEU A 45 -0.01 -16.12 -6.08
C LEU A 45 -0.27 -14.62 -6.30
N VAL A 46 -0.91 -14.26 -7.42
CA VAL A 46 -1.15 -12.85 -7.78
C VAL A 46 -2.09 -12.18 -6.78
N ILE A 47 -3.14 -12.85 -6.32
CA ILE A 47 -4.13 -12.27 -5.41
C ILE A 47 -3.57 -12.19 -3.99
N PHE A 48 -3.09 -13.31 -3.43
CA PHE A 48 -2.71 -13.38 -2.02
C PHE A 48 -1.32 -12.85 -1.71
N GLU A 49 -0.36 -12.96 -2.63
CA GLU A 49 1.02 -12.52 -2.36
C GLU A 49 1.34 -11.14 -2.94
N PHE A 50 0.63 -10.69 -3.98
CA PHE A 50 0.91 -9.39 -4.61
C PHE A 50 -0.21 -8.35 -4.42
N ARG A 51 -1.44 -8.64 -4.85
CA ARG A 51 -2.51 -7.62 -4.94
C ARG A 51 -3.15 -7.31 -3.57
N LEU A 52 -3.58 -8.32 -2.83
CA LEU A 52 -4.21 -8.11 -1.51
C LEU A 52 -3.26 -7.45 -0.51
N PRO A 53 -1.99 -7.89 -0.33
CA PRO A 53 -1.08 -7.22 0.60
C PRO A 53 -0.87 -5.76 0.25
N ARG A 54 -0.78 -5.43 -1.05
CA ARG A 54 -0.64 -4.05 -1.51
C ARG A 54 -1.86 -3.19 -1.18
N ILE A 55 -3.08 -3.70 -1.37
CA ILE A 55 -4.32 -2.98 -1.00
C ILE A 55 -4.34 -2.72 0.51
N VAL A 56 -3.99 -3.72 1.32
CA VAL A 56 -3.94 -3.59 2.78
C VAL A 56 -2.92 -2.53 3.20
N ILE A 57 -1.70 -2.58 2.66
CA ILE A 57 -0.66 -1.60 2.95
C ILE A 57 -1.11 -0.20 2.53
N ALA A 58 -1.69 -0.05 1.33
CA ALA A 58 -2.18 1.25 0.85
C ALA A 58 -3.27 1.84 1.77
N ALA A 59 -4.21 1.00 2.23
CA ALA A 59 -5.25 1.42 3.17
C ALA A 59 -4.66 1.85 4.53
N LEU A 60 -3.76 1.05 5.09
CA LEU A 60 -3.10 1.35 6.37
C LEU A 60 -2.27 2.63 6.29
N VAL A 61 -1.51 2.81 5.21
CA VAL A 61 -0.72 4.03 4.96
C VAL A 61 -1.64 5.24 4.82
N GLY A 62 -2.73 5.13 4.06
CA GLY A 62 -3.70 6.22 3.91
C GLY A 62 -4.34 6.65 5.23
N VAL A 63 -4.76 5.68 6.06
CA VAL A 63 -5.30 5.95 7.41
C VAL A 63 -4.23 6.60 8.29
N GLY A 64 -3.00 6.07 8.29
CA GLY A 64 -1.89 6.61 9.06
C GLY A 64 -1.55 8.06 8.70
N LEU A 65 -1.47 8.36 7.40
CA LEU A 65 -1.22 9.72 6.90
C LEU A 65 -2.37 10.67 7.23
N GLY A 66 -3.63 10.22 7.12
CA GLY A 66 -4.80 11.02 7.49
C GLY A 66 -4.82 11.37 8.98
N ILE A 67 -4.51 10.40 9.86
CA ILE A 67 -4.41 10.61 11.31
C ILE A 67 -3.24 11.56 11.63
N ALA A 68 -2.06 11.34 11.05
CA ALA A 68 -0.90 12.20 11.26
C ALA A 68 -1.18 13.65 10.84
N GLY A 69 -1.88 13.84 9.71
CA GLY A 69 -2.33 15.14 9.22
C GLY A 69 -3.24 15.86 10.20
N VAL A 70 -4.34 15.22 10.63
CA VAL A 70 -5.29 15.87 11.54
C VAL A 70 -4.66 16.19 12.91
N VAL A 71 -3.79 15.32 13.41
CA VAL A 71 -3.06 15.55 14.67
C VAL A 71 -2.13 16.75 14.53
N LEU A 72 -1.33 16.82 13.46
CA LEU A 72 -0.38 17.92 13.30
C LEU A 72 -1.11 19.25 13.04
N GLN A 73 -2.16 19.25 12.22
CA GLN A 73 -3.00 20.43 12.00
C GLN A 73 -3.64 20.91 13.31
N GLY A 74 -4.05 19.99 14.19
CA GLY A 74 -4.59 20.30 15.51
C GLY A 74 -3.56 20.92 16.47
N ILE A 75 -2.35 20.34 16.55
CA ILE A 75 -1.27 20.82 17.41
C ILE A 75 -0.76 22.19 16.95
N THR A 76 -0.51 22.34 15.65
CA THR A 76 0.00 23.58 15.07
C THR A 76 -1.07 24.67 14.94
N ARG A 77 -2.35 24.28 15.06
CA ARG A 77 -3.51 25.13 14.76
C ARG A 77 -3.42 25.77 13.36
N ASN A 78 -2.83 25.03 12.43
CA ASN A 78 -2.64 25.46 11.05
C ASN A 78 -3.21 24.39 10.12
N GLY A 79 -4.30 24.71 9.42
CA GLY A 79 -4.95 23.79 8.48
C GLY A 79 -4.10 23.44 7.24
N LEU A 80 -2.97 24.13 7.04
CA LEU A 80 -1.99 23.84 5.98
C LEU A 80 -0.81 23.00 6.48
N ALA A 81 -0.75 22.64 7.76
CA ALA A 81 0.32 21.82 8.29
C ALA A 81 0.24 20.38 7.73
N ASP A 82 1.39 19.88 7.27
CA ASP A 82 1.56 18.54 6.71
C ASP A 82 2.54 17.74 7.56
N PRO A 83 2.26 16.46 7.87
CA PRO A 83 3.14 15.63 8.72
C PRO A 83 4.57 15.46 8.17
N GLY A 84 4.80 15.69 6.89
CA GLY A 84 6.11 15.64 6.25
C GLY A 84 7.07 16.74 6.70
N ILE A 85 6.58 17.87 7.25
CA ILE A 85 7.45 18.98 7.68
C ILE A 85 8.33 18.63 8.90
N LEU A 86 8.00 17.55 9.62
CA LEU A 86 8.78 17.07 10.77
C LEU A 86 10.09 16.39 10.37
N GLY A 87 10.35 16.21 9.07
CA GLY A 87 11.57 15.57 8.57
C GLY A 87 11.57 14.04 8.68
N ILE A 88 10.46 13.42 9.09
CA ILE A 88 10.32 11.96 9.24
C ILE A 88 10.58 11.25 7.91
N ASN A 89 10.03 11.77 6.80
CA ASN A 89 10.22 11.21 5.46
C ASN A 89 11.69 11.27 5.01
N ALA A 90 12.37 12.38 5.28
CA ALA A 90 13.78 12.55 4.96
C ALA A 90 14.66 11.61 5.80
N GLY A 91 14.38 11.47 7.09
CA GLY A 91 15.07 10.53 7.98
C GLY A 91 14.88 9.06 7.58
N ALA A 92 13.65 8.67 7.25
CA ALA A 92 13.35 7.32 6.77
C ALA A 92 14.08 7.02 5.44
N GLY A 93 14.05 7.95 4.48
CA GLY A 93 14.76 7.82 3.22
C GLY A 93 16.28 7.71 3.40
N ALA A 94 16.87 8.55 4.26
CA ALA A 94 18.28 8.47 4.58
C ALA A 94 18.65 7.12 5.20
N ALA A 95 17.83 6.60 6.14
CA ALA A 95 18.05 5.30 6.74
C ALA A 95 18.02 4.15 5.71
N VAL A 96 17.06 4.18 4.76
CA VAL A 96 16.99 3.19 3.67
C VAL A 96 18.25 3.24 2.80
N VAL A 97 18.68 4.44 2.39
CA VAL A 97 19.89 4.59 1.56
C VAL A 97 21.15 4.12 2.29
N ILE A 98 21.31 4.49 3.56
CA ILE A 98 22.43 4.02 4.40
C ILE A 98 22.40 2.49 4.51
N PHE A 99 21.23 1.90 4.76
CA PHE A 99 21.09 0.45 4.85
C PHE A 99 21.48 -0.24 3.54
N MET A 100 20.95 0.22 2.41
CA MET A 100 21.29 -0.33 1.09
C MET A 100 22.79 -0.22 0.79
N PHE A 101 23.40 0.93 1.13
CA PHE A 101 24.81 1.18 0.90
C PHE A 101 25.73 0.25 1.69
N PHE A 102 25.43 -0.03 2.97
CA PHE A 102 26.29 -0.86 3.81
C PHE A 102 25.98 -2.36 3.73
N PHE A 103 24.71 -2.74 3.59
CA PHE A 103 24.27 -4.14 3.69
C PHE A 103 23.98 -4.76 2.33
N GLN A 104 23.25 -4.08 1.46
CA GLN A 104 22.86 -4.65 0.17
C GLN A 104 24.04 -4.74 -0.80
N LEU A 105 24.93 -3.73 -0.82
CA LEU A 105 26.15 -3.77 -1.64
C LEU A 105 27.04 -4.97 -1.31
N ARG A 106 27.08 -5.39 -0.04
CA ARG A 106 27.85 -6.54 0.43
C ARG A 106 27.31 -7.88 -0.09
N LEU A 107 25.99 -8.04 -0.11
CA LEU A 107 25.34 -9.26 -0.61
C LEU A 107 25.60 -9.43 -2.12
N THR A 108 25.44 -8.35 -2.89
CA THR A 108 25.74 -8.36 -4.33
C THR A 108 27.22 -8.63 -4.63
N SER A 109 28.16 -8.17 -3.80
CA SER A 109 29.59 -8.50 -3.98
C SER A 109 30.00 -9.90 -3.52
N ALA A 110 29.20 -10.56 -2.67
CA ALA A 110 29.50 -11.91 -2.17
C ALA A 110 28.89 -13.01 -3.07
N ASP A 111 27.87 -12.67 -3.85
CA ASP A 111 27.23 -13.53 -4.85
C ASP A 111 27.93 -13.47 -6.24
N MET A 112 29.07 -12.77 -6.36
CA MET A 112 29.93 -12.68 -7.56
C MET A 112 31.25 -13.44 -7.40
#